data_AF-A0A7C4HEY3-F1
#
_entry.id   AF-A0A7C4HEY3-F1
#
_cell.length_a   1.000
_cell.length_b   1.000
_cell.length_c   1.000
_cell.angle_alpha   90.00
_cell.angle_beta   90.00
_cell.angle_gamma   90.00
#
_symmetry.space_group_name_H-M   'P 1'
#
loop_
_entity.id
_entity.type
_entity.pdbx_description
1 polymer ?
#
loop_
_entity_poly.entity_id
_entity_poly.type
_entity_poly.pdbx_seq_one_letter_code
_entity_poly.pdbx_strand_id
1 'polypeptide(L)'
;MEEFHLCQPSPRCGSVPSCANCCGIYNYRGHNRQLVADVLSLQTEMLAGWDGSDADIERVRAEVERRRPPMRFEVLYNCPFSGFLDPDRTRVGCLLHPRQRGQDLRDYCRYGRQICGEAKCTAYTYLSDAEAEAVMAAAGDWYLYGLALTDIDLVKDFFELCEFRVFGPIDPARVPQNPELLRAFHEYLKLKESWPLDRDPGRYGKYYFVGREYRQHLIDYRRLGVSRPVHDNILAALGSVIETANELEEAIRVIDDRIDAFVRAYQAERSAAPPPVAPTPGPPHNHTRT
;
A
#
# COMPACT_ATOMS: atom_id res chain seq x y z
N MET A 1 -16.09 -18.48 -3.95
CA MET A 1 -15.20 -17.38 -4.32
C MET A 1 -14.54 -16.95 -3.02
N GLU A 2 -13.23 -17.14 -2.87
CA GLU A 2 -12.52 -16.78 -1.64
C GLU A 2 -12.55 -15.25 -1.48
N GLU A 3 -12.99 -14.75 -0.33
CA GLU A 3 -13.21 -13.32 -0.07
C GLU A 3 -11.89 -12.54 -0.19
N PHE A 4 -11.89 -11.50 -1.02
CA PHE A 4 -10.71 -10.66 -1.25
C PHE A 4 -10.40 -9.83 0.01
N HIS A 5 -9.37 -10.24 0.75
CA HIS A 5 -8.99 -9.60 2.00
C HIS A 5 -7.63 -8.89 1.89
N LEU A 6 -7.64 -7.57 1.70
CA LEU A 6 -6.45 -6.73 1.54
C LEU A 6 -5.35 -6.91 2.59
N CYS A 7 -5.67 -7.13 3.87
CA CYS A 7 -4.62 -7.30 4.89
C CYS A 7 -3.87 -8.64 4.80
N GLN A 8 -4.55 -9.70 4.37
CA GLN A 8 -4.06 -11.08 4.31
C GLN A 8 -4.60 -11.71 3.03
N PRO A 9 -4.18 -11.22 1.86
CA PRO A 9 -4.75 -11.66 0.59
C PRO A 9 -4.42 -13.14 0.36
N SER A 10 -5.32 -13.84 -0.32
CA SER A 10 -5.01 -15.18 -0.83
C SER A 10 -3.93 -15.10 -1.93
N PRO A 11 -3.12 -16.14 -2.11
CA PRO A 11 -2.18 -16.21 -3.22
C PRO A 11 -2.92 -16.13 -4.56
N ARG A 12 -2.83 -14.98 -5.25
CA ARG A 12 -3.32 -14.81 -6.62
C ARG A 12 -2.20 -14.57 -7.64
N CYS A 13 -1.03 -14.08 -7.20
CA CYS A 13 0.03 -13.62 -8.09
C CYS A 13 1.45 -14.11 -7.70
N GLY A 14 1.58 -15.33 -7.18
CA GLY A 14 2.89 -15.97 -6.90
C GLY A 14 3.67 -15.42 -5.69
N SER A 15 3.44 -14.17 -5.29
CA SER A 15 3.79 -13.61 -3.98
C SER A 15 2.51 -13.34 -3.19
N VAL A 16 2.58 -13.45 -1.86
CA VAL A 16 1.46 -13.17 -0.97
C VAL A 16 1.87 -12.05 -0.01
N PRO A 17 1.85 -10.79 -0.48
CA PRO A 17 2.13 -9.69 0.43
C PRO A 17 1.05 -9.68 1.52
N SER A 18 1.36 -9.03 2.63
CA SER A 18 0.40 -8.85 3.73
C SER A 18 0.63 -7.50 4.37
N CYS A 19 -0.40 -6.96 5.00
CA CYS A 19 -0.38 -5.62 5.54
C CYS A 19 -0.78 -5.64 7.01
N ALA A 20 -0.05 -4.88 7.82
CA ALA A 20 -0.38 -4.59 9.21
C ALA A 20 -0.37 -3.07 9.49
N ASN A 21 -0.65 -2.23 8.48
CA ASN A 21 -0.66 -0.77 8.64
C ASN A 21 -1.62 -0.30 9.74
N CYS A 22 -2.84 -0.85 9.80
CA CYS A 22 -3.80 -0.52 10.86
C CYS A 22 -3.35 -0.95 12.27
N CYS A 23 -2.36 -1.84 12.36
CA CYS A 23 -1.69 -2.20 13.61
C CYS A 23 -0.58 -1.22 14.01
N GLY A 24 -0.33 -0.19 13.20
CA GLY A 24 0.62 0.89 13.49
C GLY A 24 2.08 0.57 13.13
N ILE A 25 2.35 -0.41 12.26
CA ILE A 25 3.74 -0.85 12.00
C ILE A 25 4.67 0.24 11.45
N TYR A 26 4.12 1.28 10.81
CA TYR A 26 4.90 2.43 10.30
C TYR A 26 4.93 3.63 11.25
N ASN A 27 4.24 3.57 12.40
CA ASN A 27 4.15 4.68 13.35
C ASN A 27 5.38 4.78 14.27
N TYR A 28 6.56 4.92 13.68
CA TYR A 28 7.82 5.13 14.39
C TYR A 28 8.57 6.33 13.82
N ARG A 29 9.27 7.07 14.68
CA ARG A 29 10.14 8.17 14.21
C ARG A 29 11.28 7.60 13.37
N GLY A 30 11.51 8.20 12.20
CA GLY A 30 12.54 7.71 11.27
C GLY A 30 12.25 6.31 10.74
N HIS A 31 10.97 5.93 10.61
CA HIS A 31 10.60 4.62 10.09
C HIS A 31 11.33 4.32 8.78
N ASN A 32 11.80 3.09 8.67
CA ASN A 32 12.32 2.52 7.45
C ASN A 32 12.11 1.00 7.53
N ARG A 33 12.36 0.31 6.42
CA ARG A 33 12.18 -1.14 6.30
C ARG A 33 12.90 -1.91 7.42
N GLN A 34 14.15 -1.56 7.69
CA GLN A 34 14.95 -2.25 8.72
C GLN A 34 14.34 -2.06 10.11
N LEU A 35 14.04 -0.82 10.50
CA LEU A 35 13.43 -0.51 11.80
C LEU A 35 12.12 -1.28 12.00
N VAL A 36 11.25 -1.28 11.00
CA VAL A 36 9.96 -1.97 11.08
C VAL A 36 10.17 -3.49 11.15
N ALA A 37 11.09 -4.04 10.36
CA ALA A 37 11.43 -5.46 10.43
C ALA A 37 12.01 -5.85 11.80
N ASP A 38 12.85 -5.02 12.41
CA ASP A 38 13.43 -5.28 13.74
C ASP A 38 12.34 -5.31 14.82
N VAL A 39 11.39 -4.38 14.77
CA VAL A 39 10.24 -4.36 15.68
C VAL A 39 9.37 -5.60 15.51
N LEU A 40 9.02 -5.95 14.27
CA LEU A 40 8.23 -7.15 13.99
C LEU A 40 8.98 -8.42 14.43
N SER A 41 10.29 -8.49 14.23
CA SER A 41 11.12 -9.61 14.69
C SER A 41 11.06 -9.73 16.21
N LEU A 42 11.28 -8.63 16.93
CA LEU A 42 11.19 -8.58 18.38
C LEU A 42 9.83 -9.08 18.89
N GLN A 43 8.74 -8.59 18.30
CA GLN A 43 7.37 -8.97 18.66
C GLN A 43 7.12 -10.46 18.40
N THR A 44 7.60 -10.97 17.27
CA THR A 44 7.50 -12.39 16.88
C THR A 44 8.25 -13.30 17.83
N GLU A 45 9.52 -12.97 18.12
CA GLU A 45 10.40 -13.76 18.98
C GLU A 45 9.90 -13.79 20.43
N MET A 46 9.44 -12.64 20.95
CA MET A 46 8.89 -12.56 22.31
C MET A 46 7.69 -13.47 22.52
N LEU A 47 6.82 -13.58 21.52
CA LEU A 47 5.60 -14.39 21.60
C LEU A 47 5.79 -15.82 21.06
N ALA A 48 6.95 -16.14 20.47
CA ALA A 48 7.27 -17.51 20.06
C ALA A 48 7.41 -18.43 21.28
N GLY A 49 7.93 -17.90 22.39
CA GLY A 49 8.08 -18.60 23.67
C GLY A 49 6.85 -18.59 24.57
N TRP A 50 5.66 -18.30 24.02
CA TRP A 50 4.43 -18.18 24.82
C TRP A 50 4.08 -19.50 25.54
N ASP A 51 3.91 -19.44 26.86
CA ASP A 51 3.68 -20.62 27.72
C ASP A 51 2.22 -21.09 27.80
N GLY A 52 1.31 -20.42 27.10
CA GLY A 52 -0.12 -20.70 27.13
C GLY A 52 -0.91 -19.85 28.13
N SER A 53 -0.24 -19.04 28.96
CA SER A 53 -0.88 -18.22 29.99
C SER A 53 -1.16 -16.79 29.56
N ASP A 54 -2.20 -16.20 30.15
CA ASP A 54 -2.54 -14.79 29.97
C ASP A 54 -1.46 -13.87 30.57
N ALA A 55 -0.84 -14.30 31.67
CA ALA A 55 0.25 -13.59 32.34
C ALA A 55 1.46 -13.39 31.41
N ASP A 56 1.76 -14.38 30.58
CA ASP A 56 2.86 -14.29 29.63
C ASP A 56 2.55 -13.36 28.44
N ILE A 57 1.29 -13.28 27.99
CA ILE A 57 0.85 -12.29 26.98
C ILE A 57 1.04 -10.87 27.50
N GLU A 58 0.65 -10.61 28.75
CA GLU A 58 0.85 -9.30 29.37
C GLU A 58 2.32 -8.98 29.64
N ARG A 59 3.14 -9.99 29.99
CA ARG A 59 4.60 -9.84 30.06
C ARG A 59 5.18 -9.43 28.71
N VAL A 60 4.80 -10.11 27.63
CA VAL A 60 5.24 -9.79 26.27
C VAL A 60 4.82 -8.38 25.87
N ARG A 61 3.57 -7.97 26.15
CA ARG A 61 3.10 -6.61 25.91
C ARG A 61 4.02 -5.59 26.57
N ALA A 62 4.23 -5.71 27.88
CA ALA A 62 5.02 -4.77 28.65
C ALA A 62 6.47 -4.70 28.16
N GLU A 63 7.06 -5.85 27.79
CA GLU A 63 8.42 -5.94 27.27
C GLU A 63 8.57 -5.26 25.90
N VAL A 64 7.65 -5.53 24.98
CA VAL A 64 7.62 -4.91 23.65
C VAL A 64 7.42 -3.40 23.77
N GLU A 65 6.47 -2.95 24.60
CA GLU A 65 6.20 -1.53 24.79
C GLU A 65 7.37 -0.78 25.43
N ARG A 66 8.15 -1.45 26.31
CA ARG A 66 9.37 -0.87 26.90
C ARG A 66 10.51 -0.76 25.88
N ARG A 67 10.61 -1.69 24.94
CA ARG A 67 11.73 -1.80 23.98
C ARG A 67 11.48 -1.15 22.64
N ARG A 68 10.23 -0.83 22.29
CA ARG A 68 9.90 -0.28 20.98
C ARG A 68 10.56 1.08 20.75
N PRO A 69 10.85 1.44 19.49
CA PRO A 69 11.32 2.77 19.13
C PRO A 69 10.28 3.85 19.50
N PRO A 70 10.72 5.13 19.62
CA PRO A 70 9.81 6.25 19.79
C PRO A 70 8.74 6.30 18.70
N MET A 71 7.48 6.43 19.11
CA MET A 71 6.36 6.57 18.19
C MET A 71 6.42 7.91 17.46
N ARG A 72 6.00 7.92 16.19
CA ARG A 72 5.85 9.16 15.43
C ARG A 72 4.66 9.97 15.94
N PHE A 73 3.51 9.32 16.11
CA PHE A 73 2.26 9.91 16.58
C PHE A 73 1.79 9.18 17.85
N GLU A 74 1.82 9.84 19.00
CA GLU A 74 1.46 9.23 20.29
C GLU A 74 -0.03 8.85 20.40
N VAL A 75 -0.88 9.51 19.62
CA VAL A 75 -2.32 9.23 19.57
C VAL A 75 -2.64 7.98 18.77
N LEU A 76 -1.74 7.53 17.89
CA LEU A 76 -1.91 6.31 17.12
C LEU A 76 -1.36 5.12 17.91
N TYR A 77 -2.11 4.04 17.88
CA TYR A 77 -1.74 2.82 18.59
C TYR A 77 -0.82 1.94 17.73
N ASN A 78 0.31 1.52 18.32
CA ASN A 78 1.17 0.46 17.79
C ASN A 78 0.86 -0.84 18.54
N CYS A 79 0.32 -1.83 17.84
CA CYS A 79 0.01 -3.12 18.43
C CYS A 79 1.31 -3.86 18.81
N PRO A 80 1.44 -4.37 20.05
CA PRO A 80 2.60 -5.15 20.45
C PRO A 80 2.56 -6.59 19.91
N PHE A 81 1.46 -6.99 19.27
CA PHE A 81 1.23 -8.34 18.77
C PHE A 81 1.13 -8.42 17.24
N SER A 82 1.51 -7.36 16.53
CA SER A 82 1.86 -7.50 15.11
C SER A 82 3.20 -8.21 14.99
N GLY A 83 3.43 -9.03 13.98
CA GLY A 83 4.70 -9.71 13.79
C GLY A 83 4.74 -10.50 12.49
N PHE A 84 5.83 -11.22 12.27
CA PHE A 84 5.98 -12.15 11.16
C PHE A 84 5.15 -13.42 11.40
N LEU A 85 4.45 -13.87 10.36
CA LEU A 85 3.55 -15.02 10.43
C LEU A 85 4.19 -16.31 9.90
N ASP A 86 5.38 -16.22 9.34
CA ASP A 86 6.11 -17.31 8.70
C ASP A 86 7.62 -17.24 9.03
N PRO A 87 8.33 -18.39 9.02
CA PRO A 87 9.76 -18.44 9.30
C PRO A 87 10.62 -17.60 8.34
N ASP A 88 10.19 -17.49 7.08
CA ASP A 88 10.90 -16.74 6.04
C ASP A 88 10.69 -15.22 6.16
N ARG A 89 9.88 -14.77 7.13
CA ARG A 89 9.58 -13.36 7.42
C ARG A 89 9.02 -12.61 6.20
N THR A 90 8.24 -13.31 5.39
CA THR A 90 7.64 -12.78 4.15
C THR A 90 6.25 -12.19 4.38
N ARG A 91 5.57 -12.59 5.47
CA ARG A 91 4.23 -12.15 5.83
C ARG A 91 4.18 -11.58 7.22
N VAL A 92 3.37 -10.53 7.39
CA VAL A 92 3.14 -9.84 8.65
C VAL A 92 1.67 -9.90 9.02
N GLY A 93 1.35 -9.87 10.32
CA GLY A 93 -0.03 -9.80 10.79
C GLY A 93 -0.13 -10.01 12.30
N CYS A 94 -1.31 -10.41 12.76
CA CYS A 94 -1.58 -10.57 14.20
C CYS A 94 -1.11 -11.95 14.70
N LEU A 95 -0.16 -11.95 15.65
CA LEU A 95 0.38 -13.15 16.27
C LEU A 95 -0.59 -13.81 17.27
N LEU A 96 -1.63 -13.10 17.68
CA LEU A 96 -2.72 -13.57 18.56
C LEU A 96 -3.96 -14.04 17.79
N HIS A 97 -3.89 -14.04 16.46
CA HIS A 97 -5.01 -14.44 15.62
C HIS A 97 -5.30 -15.95 15.78
N PRO A 98 -6.58 -16.41 15.72
CA PRO A 98 -6.91 -17.83 15.87
C PRO A 98 -6.23 -18.74 14.85
N ARG A 99 -5.96 -18.24 13.63
CA ARG A 99 -5.15 -18.97 12.63
C ARG A 99 -3.70 -19.23 13.05
N GLN A 100 -3.16 -18.45 13.99
CA GLN A 100 -1.80 -18.61 14.51
C GLN A 100 -1.75 -19.39 15.82
N ARG A 101 -2.80 -19.29 16.64
CA ARG A 101 -2.81 -19.83 18.01
C ARG A 101 -3.80 -20.95 18.26
N GLY A 102 -4.64 -21.30 17.29
CA GLY A 102 -5.74 -22.27 17.46
C GLY A 102 -6.91 -21.75 18.30
N GLN A 103 -6.75 -20.61 18.97
CA GLN A 103 -7.76 -19.92 19.76
C GLN A 103 -7.67 -18.41 19.52
N ASP A 104 -8.80 -17.70 19.64
CA ASP A 104 -8.84 -16.26 19.40
C ASP A 104 -8.39 -15.49 20.64
N LEU A 105 -7.16 -14.97 20.60
CA LEU A 105 -6.55 -14.20 21.68
C LEU A 105 -6.59 -12.70 21.41
N ARG A 106 -7.35 -12.24 20.42
CA ARG A 106 -7.38 -10.83 20.03
C ARG A 106 -8.04 -9.91 21.05
N ASP A 107 -8.66 -10.43 22.10
CA ASP A 107 -9.12 -9.61 23.22
C ASP A 107 -7.98 -8.99 24.03
N TYR A 108 -6.75 -9.52 23.90
CA TYR A 108 -5.55 -8.85 24.40
C TYR A 108 -5.10 -7.70 23.48
N CYS A 109 -5.55 -7.63 22.23
CA CYS A 109 -5.29 -6.45 21.40
C CYS A 109 -6.15 -5.27 21.89
N ARG A 110 -5.64 -4.04 21.78
CA ARG A 110 -6.37 -2.82 22.21
C ARG A 110 -7.79 -2.71 21.65
N TYR A 111 -8.01 -3.15 20.42
CA TYR A 111 -9.31 -3.05 19.76
C TYR A 111 -10.22 -4.28 20.02
N GLY A 112 -9.69 -5.36 20.59
CA GLY A 112 -10.44 -6.59 20.83
C GLY A 112 -10.77 -7.39 19.57
N ARG A 113 -11.29 -8.62 19.75
CA ARG A 113 -11.56 -9.54 18.63
C ARG A 113 -12.54 -9.01 17.58
N GLN A 114 -13.56 -8.26 18.01
CA GLN A 114 -14.63 -7.77 17.14
C GLN A 114 -14.10 -6.72 16.17
N ILE A 115 -13.56 -5.61 16.70
CA ILE A 115 -13.03 -4.52 15.85
C ILE A 115 -11.86 -5.04 15.00
N CYS A 116 -10.95 -5.84 15.57
CA CYS A 116 -9.87 -6.43 14.77
C CYS A 116 -10.35 -7.39 13.68
N GLY A 117 -11.54 -7.99 13.81
CA GLY A 117 -12.11 -8.90 12.81
C GLY A 117 -12.91 -8.21 11.71
N GLU A 118 -13.48 -7.04 12.00
CA GLU A 118 -14.40 -6.33 11.10
C GLU A 118 -13.77 -5.09 10.44
N ALA A 119 -12.66 -4.57 10.99
CA ALA A 119 -12.04 -3.34 10.51
C ALA A 119 -11.53 -3.47 9.07
N LYS A 120 -12.08 -2.64 8.18
CA LYS A 120 -11.62 -2.43 6.80
C LYS A 120 -11.01 -1.04 6.68
N CYS A 121 -9.80 -0.96 6.11
CA CYS A 121 -9.17 0.34 5.84
C CYS A 121 -9.86 1.03 4.66
N THR A 122 -9.55 2.32 4.47
CA THR A 122 -10.09 3.14 3.38
C THR A 122 -9.79 2.59 1.98
N ALA A 123 -8.77 1.75 1.82
CA ALA A 123 -8.48 1.08 0.54
C ALA A 123 -9.65 0.21 0.05
N TYR A 124 -10.42 -0.43 0.96
CA TYR A 124 -11.62 -1.19 0.59
C TYR A 124 -12.76 -0.30 0.04
N THR A 125 -12.74 0.99 0.34
CA THR A 125 -13.77 1.93 -0.08
C THR A 125 -13.41 2.63 -1.38
N TYR A 126 -12.13 2.97 -1.55
CA TYR A 126 -11.70 3.84 -2.64
C TYR A 126 -10.98 3.12 -3.77
N LEU A 127 -10.26 2.02 -3.51
CA LEU A 127 -9.64 1.24 -4.57
C LEU A 127 -10.65 0.23 -5.13
N SER A 128 -10.68 0.11 -6.45
CA SER A 128 -11.28 -1.03 -7.12
C SER A 128 -10.45 -2.30 -6.86
N ASP A 129 -11.07 -3.46 -7.04
CA ASP A 129 -10.38 -4.74 -6.92
C ASP A 129 -9.18 -4.81 -7.88
N ALA A 130 -9.32 -4.31 -9.11
CA ALA A 130 -8.25 -4.30 -10.10
C ALA A 130 -7.05 -3.43 -9.70
N GLU A 131 -7.29 -2.25 -9.11
CA GLU A 131 -6.21 -1.39 -8.60
C GLU A 131 -5.52 -2.01 -7.39
N ALA A 132 -6.28 -2.60 -6.47
CA ALA A 132 -5.71 -3.28 -5.32
C ALA A 132 -4.91 -4.53 -5.72
N GLU A 133 -5.36 -5.29 -6.71
CA GLU A 133 -4.62 -6.41 -7.30
C GLU A 133 -3.35 -5.95 -8.01
N ALA A 134 -3.39 -4.83 -8.74
CA ALA A 134 -2.20 -4.24 -9.34
C ALA A 134 -1.15 -3.86 -8.29
N VAL A 135 -1.57 -3.24 -7.18
CA VAL A 135 -0.68 -2.90 -6.05
C VAL A 135 -0.13 -4.17 -5.39
N MET A 136 -0.98 -5.17 -5.18
CA MET A 136 -0.58 -6.46 -4.59
C MET A 136 0.49 -7.16 -5.41
N ALA A 137 0.29 -7.25 -6.72
CA ALA A 137 1.24 -7.87 -7.63
C ALA A 137 2.55 -7.07 -7.70
N ALA A 138 2.45 -5.74 -7.80
CA ALA A 138 3.60 -4.88 -8.01
C ALA A 138 4.42 -4.64 -6.74
N ALA A 139 3.83 -4.62 -5.55
CA ALA A 139 4.57 -4.30 -4.32
C ALA A 139 5.62 -5.36 -3.95
N GLY A 140 5.37 -6.63 -4.29
CA GLY A 140 6.33 -7.73 -4.12
C GLY A 140 6.58 -8.20 -2.68
N ASP A 141 6.40 -7.34 -1.67
CA ASP A 141 6.57 -7.68 -0.25
C ASP A 141 5.60 -6.94 0.67
N TRP A 142 5.59 -7.34 1.95
CA TRP A 142 4.71 -6.78 2.98
C TRP A 142 4.96 -5.29 3.28
N TYR A 143 6.21 -4.83 3.18
CA TYR A 143 6.59 -3.48 3.59
C TYR A 143 6.12 -2.47 2.57
N LEU A 144 6.47 -2.68 1.30
CA LEU A 144 6.02 -1.80 0.21
C LEU A 144 4.51 -1.90 0.01
N TYR A 145 3.94 -3.10 0.15
CA TYR A 145 2.51 -3.31 -0.01
C TYR A 145 1.69 -2.50 1.01
N GLY A 146 2.05 -2.54 2.29
CA GLY A 146 1.32 -1.76 3.29
C GLY A 146 1.50 -0.24 3.13
N LEU A 147 2.68 0.23 2.68
CA LEU A 147 2.94 1.63 2.38
C LEU A 147 2.09 2.13 1.19
N ALA A 148 2.04 1.35 0.11
CA ALA A 148 1.38 1.73 -1.13
C ALA A 148 -0.14 1.57 -1.06
N LEU A 149 -0.63 0.43 -0.58
CA LEU A 149 -2.07 0.09 -0.59
C LEU A 149 -2.90 1.09 0.21
N THR A 150 -2.33 1.66 1.26
CA THR A 150 -3.04 2.57 2.17
C THR A 150 -2.96 4.03 1.73
N ASP A 151 -2.21 4.32 0.67
CA ASP A 151 -2.07 5.65 0.08
C ASP A 151 -2.91 5.74 -1.20
N ILE A 152 -4.19 6.08 -1.04
CA ILE A 152 -5.19 6.05 -2.12
C ILE A 152 -4.80 6.97 -3.28
N ASP A 153 -4.37 8.19 -2.95
CA ASP A 153 -3.95 9.21 -3.90
C ASP A 153 -2.75 8.74 -4.73
N LEU A 154 -1.80 8.03 -4.12
CA LEU A 154 -0.65 7.46 -4.84
C LEU A 154 -1.09 6.53 -5.98
N VAL A 155 -2.14 5.73 -5.74
CA VAL A 155 -2.63 4.73 -6.70
C VAL A 155 -3.57 5.36 -7.72
N LYS A 156 -4.56 6.13 -7.26
CA LYS A 156 -5.58 6.74 -8.12
C LYS A 156 -4.99 7.70 -9.12
N ASP A 157 -4.20 8.65 -8.65
CA ASP A 157 -3.66 9.70 -9.49
C ASP A 157 -2.59 9.16 -10.45
N PHE A 158 -1.92 8.06 -10.10
CA PHE A 158 -1.04 7.36 -11.04
C PHE A 158 -1.81 6.88 -12.26
N PHE A 159 -2.92 6.16 -12.06
CA PHE A 159 -3.72 5.64 -13.17
C PHE A 159 -4.39 6.78 -13.95
N GLU A 160 -4.91 7.81 -13.28
CA GLU A 160 -5.49 8.99 -13.94
C GLU A 160 -4.47 9.71 -14.84
N LEU A 161 -3.24 9.91 -14.36
CA LEU A 161 -2.18 10.52 -15.18
C LEU A 161 -1.75 9.62 -16.35
N CYS A 162 -1.74 8.29 -16.17
CA CYS A 162 -1.52 7.36 -17.27
C CYS A 162 -2.62 7.47 -18.32
N GLU A 163 -3.89 7.51 -17.91
CA GLU A 163 -5.07 7.66 -18.77
C GLU A 163 -5.00 8.92 -19.62
N PHE A 164 -4.62 10.04 -19.00
CA PHE A 164 -4.40 11.30 -19.69
C PHE A 164 -3.36 11.18 -20.81
N ARG A 165 -2.24 10.47 -20.56
CA ARG A 165 -1.16 10.31 -21.54
C ARG A 165 -1.48 9.32 -22.66
N VAL A 166 -2.27 8.29 -22.39
CA VAL A 166 -2.71 7.34 -23.44
C VAL A 166 -3.96 7.82 -24.18
N PHE A 167 -4.55 8.95 -23.77
CA PHE A 167 -5.81 9.49 -24.29
C PHE A 167 -6.95 8.45 -24.25
N GLY A 168 -7.10 7.75 -23.12
CA GLY A 168 -8.12 6.73 -22.95
C GLY A 168 -7.98 5.95 -21.64
N PRO A 169 -8.92 5.01 -21.38
CA PRO A 169 -8.91 4.26 -20.13
C PRO A 169 -7.71 3.31 -20.03
N ILE A 170 -7.19 3.19 -18.81
CA ILE A 170 -6.25 2.15 -18.40
C ILE A 170 -7.04 1.06 -17.69
N ASP A 171 -6.73 -0.19 -17.98
CA ASP A 171 -7.23 -1.32 -17.21
C ASP A 171 -6.15 -1.80 -16.23
N PRO A 172 -6.28 -1.52 -14.91
CA PRO A 172 -5.33 -1.98 -13.90
C PRO A 172 -5.19 -3.50 -13.83
N ALA A 173 -6.21 -4.25 -14.25
CA ALA A 173 -6.17 -5.72 -14.22
C ALA A 173 -5.10 -6.30 -15.16
N ARG A 174 -4.58 -5.50 -16.11
CA ARG A 174 -3.47 -5.89 -16.99
C ARG A 174 -2.11 -5.86 -16.30
N VAL A 175 -1.96 -5.12 -15.20
CA VAL A 175 -0.67 -4.97 -14.52
C VAL A 175 -0.11 -6.32 -14.06
N PRO A 176 -0.86 -7.21 -13.37
CA PRO A 176 -0.37 -8.53 -12.98
C PRO A 176 -0.11 -9.48 -14.17
N GLN A 177 -0.68 -9.19 -15.34
CA GLN A 177 -0.64 -10.07 -16.52
C GLN A 177 0.54 -9.76 -17.46
N ASN A 178 1.14 -8.57 -17.33
CA ASN A 178 2.24 -8.12 -18.18
C ASN A 178 3.48 -7.78 -17.34
N PRO A 179 4.60 -8.52 -17.49
CA PRO A 179 5.82 -8.28 -16.74
C PRO A 179 6.38 -6.85 -16.86
N GLU A 180 6.24 -6.19 -18.01
CA GLU A 180 6.74 -4.83 -18.20
C GLU A 180 5.86 -3.79 -17.50
N LEU A 181 4.53 -3.97 -17.50
CA LEU A 181 3.62 -3.15 -16.70
C LEU A 181 3.87 -3.34 -15.21
N LEU A 182 4.01 -4.59 -14.79
CA LEU A 182 4.31 -4.96 -13.40
C LEU A 182 5.59 -4.29 -12.92
N ARG A 183 6.67 -4.39 -13.72
CA ARG A 183 7.96 -3.77 -13.42
C ARG A 183 7.87 -2.24 -13.38
N ALA A 184 7.20 -1.62 -14.35
CA ALA A 184 7.04 -0.17 -14.38
C ALA A 184 6.25 0.35 -13.17
N PHE A 185 5.16 -0.34 -12.81
CA PHE A 185 4.36 0.03 -11.65
C PHE A 185 5.10 -0.22 -10.32
N HIS A 186 5.85 -1.32 -10.22
CA HIS A 186 6.73 -1.58 -9.07
C HIS A 186 7.74 -0.45 -8.84
N GLU A 187 8.42 -0.01 -9.89
CA GLU A 187 9.41 1.09 -9.80
C GLU A 187 8.77 2.44 -9.45
N TYR A 188 7.48 2.65 -9.78
CA TYR A 188 6.70 3.78 -9.28
C TYR A 188 6.39 3.64 -7.79
N LEU A 189 5.87 2.49 -7.35
CA LEU A 189 5.53 2.27 -5.93
C LEU A 189 6.76 2.42 -5.03
N LYS A 190 7.93 1.95 -5.48
CA LYS A 190 9.20 2.09 -4.76
C LYS A 190 9.60 3.52 -4.42
N LEU A 191 9.01 4.53 -5.06
CA LEU A 191 9.18 5.91 -4.63
C LEU A 191 8.78 6.09 -3.15
N LYS A 192 7.80 5.33 -2.63
CA LYS A 192 7.45 5.38 -1.19
C LYS A 192 8.58 5.02 -0.23
N GLU A 193 9.61 4.31 -0.70
CA GLU A 193 10.76 3.94 0.13
C GLU A 193 11.99 4.83 -0.12
N SER A 194 12.17 5.30 -1.35
CA SER A 194 13.39 5.99 -1.79
C SER A 194 13.22 7.48 -2.08
N TRP A 195 12.05 8.06 -1.76
CA TRP A 195 11.76 9.46 -2.08
C TRP A 195 12.71 10.44 -1.37
N PRO A 196 13.52 11.23 -2.09
CA PRO A 196 14.54 12.08 -1.49
C PRO A 196 13.98 13.35 -0.82
N LEU A 197 12.71 13.67 -1.06
CA LEU A 197 12.05 14.84 -0.48
C LEU A 197 11.17 14.49 0.73
N ASP A 198 11.13 13.23 1.18
CA ASP A 198 10.51 12.85 2.46
C ASP A 198 11.45 13.20 3.63
N ARG A 199 11.48 14.50 3.98
CA ARG A 199 12.45 15.06 4.91
C ARG A 199 11.85 15.41 6.28
N ASP A 200 10.53 15.34 6.44
CA ASP A 200 9.86 15.71 7.69
C ASP A 200 9.61 14.46 8.57
N PRO A 201 10.38 14.26 9.66
CA PRO A 201 10.22 13.10 10.52
C PRO A 201 8.87 13.08 11.27
N GLY A 202 8.19 14.23 11.37
CA GLY A 202 6.87 14.41 11.96
C GLY A 202 5.72 14.08 11.01
N ARG A 203 6.00 13.72 9.76
CA ARG A 203 5.00 13.35 8.75
C ARG A 203 5.02 11.87 8.41
N TYR A 204 3.88 11.38 7.95
CA TYR A 204 3.74 10.11 7.25
C TYR A 204 2.95 10.38 5.96
N GLY A 205 3.67 10.49 4.85
CA GLY A 205 3.12 11.02 3.60
C GLY A 205 2.55 12.43 3.80
N LYS A 206 1.28 12.62 3.45
CA LYS A 206 0.58 13.90 3.65
C LYS A 206 0.11 14.12 5.09
N TYR A 207 0.23 13.16 5.99
CA TYR A 207 -0.41 13.22 7.31
C TYR A 207 0.54 13.64 8.43
N TYR A 208 0.04 14.48 9.33
CA TYR A 208 0.70 14.83 10.59
C TYR A 208 -0.34 15.14 11.68
N PHE A 209 0.12 15.31 12.92
CA PHE A 209 -0.74 15.63 14.06
C PHE A 209 -0.31 16.94 14.73
N VAL A 210 -1.30 17.75 15.13
CA VAL A 210 -1.11 18.90 16.03
C VAL A 210 -1.85 18.59 17.32
N GLY A 211 -1.11 18.23 18.37
CA GLY A 211 -1.70 17.68 19.59
C GLY A 211 -2.44 16.37 19.29
N ARG A 212 -3.77 16.37 19.39
CA ARG A 212 -4.63 15.23 19.02
C ARG A 212 -5.35 15.38 17.69
N GLU A 213 -5.20 16.53 17.03
CA GLU A 213 -5.85 16.81 15.76
C GLU A 213 -5.05 16.27 14.59
N TYR A 214 -5.70 15.46 13.76
CA TYR A 214 -5.16 14.99 12.50
C TYR A 214 -5.22 16.08 11.44
N ARG A 215 -4.13 16.27 10.69
CA ARG A 215 -4.02 17.28 9.63
C ARG A 215 -3.34 16.72 8.38
N GLN A 216 -3.61 17.38 7.26
CA GLN A 216 -2.96 17.13 5.98
C GLN A 216 -1.99 18.26 5.66
N HIS A 217 -0.79 17.91 5.23
CA HIS A 217 0.21 18.84 4.75
C HIS A 217 -0.16 19.30 3.34
N LEU A 218 -0.05 20.59 3.11
CA LEU A 218 -0.29 21.22 1.81
C LEU A 218 1.02 21.87 1.36
N ILE A 219 1.43 21.59 0.12
CA ILE A 219 2.59 22.22 -0.49
C ILE A 219 2.19 23.66 -0.89
N ASP A 220 2.95 24.65 -0.43
CA ASP A 220 2.68 26.06 -0.73
C ASP A 220 3.29 26.49 -2.07
N TYR A 221 2.59 26.16 -3.16
CA TYR A 221 3.02 26.53 -4.52
C TYR A 221 3.10 28.03 -4.75
N ARG A 222 2.32 28.84 -4.02
CA ARG A 222 2.39 30.31 -4.14
C ARG A 222 3.72 30.84 -3.67
N ARG A 223 4.26 30.29 -2.57
CA ARG A 223 5.61 30.62 -2.09
C ARG A 223 6.70 30.22 -3.09
N LEU A 224 6.47 29.18 -3.88
CA LEU A 224 7.39 28.76 -4.95
C LEU A 224 7.24 29.59 -6.25
N GLY A 225 6.24 30.47 -6.32
CA GLY A 225 5.97 31.29 -7.51
C GLY A 225 5.38 30.53 -8.70
N VAL A 226 4.74 29.37 -8.45
CA VAL A 226 4.21 28.48 -9.50
C VAL A 226 2.75 28.13 -9.24
N SER A 227 2.04 27.67 -10.28
CA SER A 227 0.72 27.06 -10.13
C SER A 227 0.83 25.65 -9.55
N ARG A 228 -0.23 25.21 -8.85
CA ARG A 228 -0.34 23.82 -8.39
C ARG A 228 -0.25 22.86 -9.59
N PRO A 229 0.71 21.91 -9.61
CA PRO A 229 0.81 20.91 -10.67
C PRO A 229 -0.26 19.83 -10.51
N VAL A 230 -0.52 19.08 -11.58
CA VAL A 230 -1.41 17.92 -11.56
C VAL A 230 -0.90 16.80 -10.65
N HIS A 231 0.41 16.77 -10.36
CA HIS A 231 1.08 15.79 -9.50
C HIS A 231 0.95 16.05 -8.00
N ASP A 232 0.22 17.10 -7.58
CA ASP A 232 0.20 17.54 -6.18
C ASP A 232 -0.13 16.40 -5.19
N ASN A 233 -1.13 15.59 -5.48
CA ASN A 233 -1.56 14.53 -4.59
C ASN A 233 -0.48 13.42 -4.47
N ILE A 234 0.20 13.09 -5.58
CA ILE A 234 1.35 12.15 -5.57
C ILE A 234 2.51 12.75 -4.76
N LEU A 235 2.84 14.03 -4.97
CA LEU A 235 3.88 14.71 -4.20
C LEU A 235 3.55 14.70 -2.70
N ALA A 236 2.31 14.96 -2.33
CA ALA A 236 1.84 14.92 -0.95
C ALA A 236 1.90 13.49 -0.36
N ALA A 237 1.44 12.48 -1.11
CA ALA A 237 1.50 11.06 -0.76
C ALA A 237 2.94 10.57 -0.49
N LEU A 238 3.90 11.03 -1.30
CA LEU A 238 5.32 10.75 -1.14
C LEU A 238 5.97 11.48 0.05
N GLY A 239 5.25 12.34 0.77
CA GLY A 239 5.80 13.05 1.93
C GLY A 239 6.65 14.26 1.57
N SER A 240 6.53 14.77 0.33
CA SER A 240 7.42 15.81 -0.19
C SER A 240 7.45 17.06 0.69
N VAL A 241 8.67 17.53 0.97
CA VAL A 241 9.00 18.87 1.45
C VAL A 241 9.77 19.56 0.34
N ILE A 242 9.17 20.60 -0.24
CA ILE A 242 9.70 21.31 -1.41
C ILE A 242 9.96 22.76 -1.01
N GLU A 243 11.21 23.20 -1.15
CA GLU A 243 11.64 24.54 -0.75
C GLU A 243 11.86 25.47 -1.94
N THR A 244 12.10 24.90 -3.13
CA THR A 244 12.39 25.67 -4.35
C THR A 244 11.60 25.17 -5.56
N ALA A 245 11.39 26.04 -6.55
CA ALA A 245 10.77 25.67 -7.81
C ALA A 245 11.59 24.62 -8.59
N ASN A 246 12.93 24.64 -8.45
CA ASN A 246 13.80 23.64 -9.09
C ASN A 246 13.62 22.25 -8.47
N GLU A 247 13.51 22.14 -7.13
CA GLU A 247 13.18 20.87 -6.48
C GLU A 247 11.82 20.34 -6.92
N LEU A 248 10.82 21.23 -7.08
CA LEU A 248 9.52 20.84 -7.59
C LEU A 248 9.63 20.27 -9.01
N GLU A 249 10.35 20.95 -9.90
CA GLU A 249 10.51 20.52 -11.29
C GLU A 249 11.22 19.15 -11.37
N GLU A 250 12.27 18.95 -10.58
CA GLU A 250 12.99 17.68 -10.53
C GLU A 250 12.12 16.56 -9.96
N ALA A 251 11.36 16.84 -8.91
CA ALA A 251 10.40 15.88 -8.34
C ALA A 251 9.34 15.45 -9.37
N ILE A 252 8.76 16.41 -10.09
CA ILE A 252 7.79 16.14 -11.15
C ILE A 252 8.42 15.27 -12.23
N ARG A 253 9.66 15.58 -12.65
CA ARG A 253 10.37 14.80 -13.66
C ARG A 253 10.57 13.34 -13.24
N VAL A 254 10.93 13.08 -11.98
CA VAL A 254 11.06 11.71 -11.46
C VAL A 254 9.73 10.96 -11.53
N ILE A 255 8.62 11.60 -11.16
CA ILE A 255 7.28 11.00 -11.25
C ILE A 255 6.89 10.76 -12.70
N ASP A 256 7.12 11.74 -13.58
CA ASP A 256 6.84 11.66 -15.00
C ASP A 256 7.58 10.53 -15.68
N ASP A 257 8.85 10.34 -15.37
CA ASP A 257 9.66 9.24 -15.91
C ASP A 257 9.06 7.86 -15.56
N ARG A 258 8.49 7.71 -14.36
CA ARG A 258 7.83 6.46 -13.93
C ARG A 258 6.51 6.24 -14.66
N ILE A 259 5.68 7.28 -14.75
CA ILE A 259 4.42 7.23 -15.49
C ILE A 259 4.67 6.96 -16.98
N ASP A 260 5.67 7.61 -17.59
CA ASP A 260 6.02 7.41 -19.00
C ASP A 260 6.54 6.00 -19.27
N ALA A 261 7.30 5.41 -18.33
CA ALA A 261 7.72 4.02 -18.44
C ALA A 261 6.52 3.06 -18.49
N PHE A 262 5.52 3.30 -17.63
CA PHE A 262 4.28 2.52 -17.62
C PHE A 262 3.48 2.72 -18.92
N VAL A 263 3.29 3.97 -19.34
CA VAL A 263 2.56 4.33 -20.57
C VAL A 263 3.18 3.67 -21.81
N ARG A 264 4.50 3.71 -21.94
CA ARG A 264 5.21 3.03 -23.04
C ARG A 264 4.95 1.53 -23.05
N ALA A 265 5.03 0.87 -21.88
CA ALA A 265 4.76 -0.56 -21.75
C ALA A 265 3.29 -0.88 -22.10
N TYR A 266 2.35 -0.04 -21.67
CA TYR A 266 0.92 -0.22 -21.93
C TYR A 266 0.57 -0.07 -23.42
N GLN A 267 1.15 0.93 -24.08
CA GLN A 267 0.94 1.17 -25.51
C GLN A 267 1.56 0.07 -26.36
N ALA A 268 2.77 -0.40 -26.02
CA ALA A 268 3.42 -1.51 -26.72
C ALA A 268 2.56 -2.79 -26.67
N GLU A 269 1.98 -3.09 -25.51
CA GLU A 269 1.07 -4.23 -25.35
C GLU A 269 -0.20 -4.07 -26.19
N ARG A 270 -0.80 -2.86 -26.25
CA ARG A 270 -1.97 -2.59 -27.10
C ARG A 270 -1.67 -2.76 -28.58
N SER A 271 -0.49 -2.35 -29.03
CA SER A 271 -0.05 -2.51 -30.43
C SER A 271 0.27 -3.97 -30.78
N ALA A 272 0.64 -4.79 -29.79
CA ALA A 272 0.90 -6.22 -29.97
C ALA A 272 -0.39 -7.08 -29.91
N ALA A 273 -1.51 -6.53 -29.42
CA ALA A 273 -2.77 -7.26 -29.36
C ALA A 273 -3.34 -7.51 -30.78
N PRO A 274 -3.79 -8.74 -31.10
CA PRO A 274 -4.41 -9.02 -32.40
C PRO A 274 -5.65 -8.13 -32.58
N PRO A 275 -5.95 -7.69 -33.82
CA PRO A 275 -7.12 -6.89 -34.08
C PRO A 275 -8.39 -7.65 -33.63
N PRO A 276 -9.43 -6.95 -33.16
CA PRO A 276 -10.67 -7.59 -32.77
C PRO A 276 -11.21 -8.43 -33.94
N VAL A 277 -11.50 -9.70 -33.67
CA VAL A 277 -12.08 -10.62 -34.65
C VAL A 277 -13.39 -10.00 -35.15
N ALA A 278 -13.45 -9.71 -36.45
CA ALA A 278 -14.66 -9.17 -37.06
C ALA A 278 -15.85 -10.08 -36.73
N PRO A 279 -17.03 -9.53 -36.38
CA PRO A 279 -18.19 -10.35 -36.10
C PRO A 279 -18.47 -11.25 -37.30
N THR A 280 -18.50 -12.56 -37.07
CA THR A 280 -18.90 -13.54 -38.09
C THR A 280 -20.27 -13.12 -38.63
N PRO A 281 -20.44 -12.96 -39.96
CA PRO A 281 -21.74 -12.65 -40.52
C PRO A 281 -22.72 -13.71 -40.06
N GLY A 282 -23.79 -13.26 -39.38
CA GLY A 282 -24.87 -14.13 -38.93
C GLY A 282 -25.45 -14.91 -40.11
N PRO A 283 -25.95 -16.13 -39.87
CA PRO A 283 -26.52 -16.95 -40.94
C PRO A 283 -27.62 -16.18 -41.67
N PRO A 284 -27.69 -16.27 -43.01
CA PRO A 284 -28.70 -15.55 -43.78
C PRO A 284 -30.10 -15.94 -43.31
N HIS A 285 -30.89 -14.94 -42.92
CA HIS A 285 -32.30 -15.13 -42.61
C HIS A 285 -33.02 -15.62 -43.86
N ASN A 286 -33.40 -16.90 -43.82
CA ASN A 286 -34.15 -17.54 -44.90
C ASN A 286 -35.61 -17.06 -44.81
N HIS A 287 -35.94 -16.00 -45.56
CA HIS A 287 -37.33 -15.59 -45.75
C HIS A 287 -38.02 -16.53 -46.73
N THR A 288 -38.51 -17.67 -46.24
CA THR A 288 -39.56 -18.42 -46.93
C THR A 288 -40.88 -17.65 -46.79
N ARG A 289 -41.29 -17.00 -47.88
CA ARG A 289 -42.67 -16.57 -48.09
C ARG A 289 -43.54 -17.80 -48.32
N THR A 290 -44.60 -17.92 -47.53
CA THR A 290 -45.90 -18.52 -47.90
C THR A 290 -46.98 -17.67 -47.28
#